data_AF-A0A937YS49-F1
#
_entry.id   AF-A0A937YS49-F1
#
_cell.length_a   1.000
_cell.length_b   1.000
_cell.length_c   1.000
_cell.angle_alpha   90.00
_cell.angle_beta   90.00
_cell.angle_gamma   90.00
#
_symmetry.space_group_name_H-M   'P 1'
#
loop_
_entity.id
_entity.type
_entity.pdbx_description
1 polymer ?
#
loop_
_entity_poly.entity_id
_entity_poly.type
_entity_poly.pdbx_seq_one_letter_code
_entity_poly.pdbx_strand_id
1 'polypeptide(L)'
;MAALEDLKPNSSVRGVLPNAIVTVVSVQWFGSGAIELTYKDATGKVGNELLYRDREADLEIVQEGRPWSFDGDGALFRLVSEAQRIHLAHLFDPVLAVHTSVVEPL
;
A
#
# COMPACT_ATOMS: atom_id res chain seq x y z
N MET A 1 -1.86 -0.36 18.77
CA MET A 1 -3.14 0.12 19.31
C MET A 1 -3.48 1.39 18.56
N ALA A 2 -4.63 1.40 17.91
CA ALA A 2 -5.14 2.55 17.18
C ALA A 2 -6.26 3.22 18.01
N ALA A 3 -6.28 4.55 18.05
CA ALA A 3 -7.38 5.27 18.68
C ALA A 3 -8.59 5.32 17.72
N LEU A 4 -9.80 5.51 18.23
CA LEU A 4 -10.99 5.65 17.36
C LEU A 4 -10.85 6.86 16.41
N GLU A 5 -10.10 7.87 16.81
CA GLU A 5 -9.77 9.07 16.05
C GLU A 5 -8.86 8.79 14.83
N ASP A 6 -8.12 7.69 14.86
CA ASP A 6 -7.21 7.30 13.76
C ASP A 6 -7.95 6.56 12.64
N LEU A 7 -9.18 6.10 12.89
CA LEU A 7 -10.02 5.41 11.92
C LEU A 7 -10.54 6.40 10.88
N LYS A 8 -9.85 6.48 9.75
CA LYS A 8 -10.20 7.34 8.62
C LYS A 8 -10.75 6.51 7.45
N PRO A 9 -11.65 7.08 6.61
CA PRO A 9 -12.06 6.44 5.37
C PRO A 9 -10.87 5.99 4.53
N ASN A 10 -10.97 4.79 3.96
CA ASN A 10 -9.94 4.07 3.19
C ASN A 10 -8.76 3.52 4.00
N SER A 11 -8.75 3.62 5.33
CA SER A 11 -7.77 2.91 6.16
C SER A 11 -8.08 1.41 6.21
N SER A 12 -7.03 0.59 6.29
CA SER A 12 -7.16 -0.86 6.51
C SER A 12 -6.93 -1.18 7.98
N VAL A 13 -7.92 -1.83 8.60
CA VAL A 13 -7.99 -2.04 10.05
C VAL A 13 -8.19 -3.52 10.33
N ARG A 14 -7.45 -4.03 11.32
CA ARG A 14 -7.58 -5.37 11.89
C ARG A 14 -8.22 -5.26 13.28
N GLY A 15 -8.97 -6.28 13.66
CA GLY A 15 -9.60 -6.38 14.99
C GLY A 15 -11.09 -6.02 15.03
N VAL A 16 -11.62 -5.46 13.94
CA VAL A 16 -13.07 -5.26 13.74
C VAL A 16 -13.74 -6.63 13.57
N LEU A 17 -13.35 -7.36 12.52
CA LEU A 17 -13.77 -8.74 12.33
C LEU A 17 -12.70 -9.73 12.82
N PRO A 18 -13.10 -10.89 13.38
CA PRO A 18 -12.16 -11.95 13.76
C PRO A 18 -11.33 -12.39 12.56
N ASN A 19 -10.00 -12.30 12.71
CA ASN A 19 -9.02 -12.80 11.74
C ASN A 19 -9.12 -12.20 10.32
N ALA A 20 -9.76 -11.03 10.17
CA ALA A 20 -9.90 -10.36 8.89
C ALA A 20 -9.44 -8.90 8.97
N ILE A 21 -8.94 -8.40 7.84
CA ILE A 21 -8.67 -7.00 7.62
C ILE A 21 -9.88 -6.42 6.89
N VAL A 22 -10.38 -5.29 7.39
CA VAL A 22 -11.49 -4.56 6.79
C VAL A 22 -11.01 -3.18 6.34
N THR A 23 -11.64 -2.65 5.30
CA THR A 23 -11.40 -1.29 4.84
C THR A 23 -12.49 -0.39 5.38
N VAL A 24 -12.10 0.72 6.02
CA VAL A 24 -13.05 1.71 6.55
C VAL A 24 -13.71 2.44 5.39
N VAL A 25 -15.05 2.41 5.34
CA VAL A 25 -15.84 3.15 4.35
C VAL A 25 -16.30 4.48 4.93
N SER A 26 -16.86 4.46 6.13
CA SER A 26 -17.29 5.66 6.85
C SER A 26 -17.26 5.45 8.35
N VAL A 27 -17.09 6.55 9.09
CA VAL A 27 -17.11 6.57 10.56
C VAL A 27 -18.11 7.63 11.00
N GLN A 28 -19.07 7.23 11.84
CA GLN A 28 -20.04 8.13 12.44
C GLN A 28 -19.85 8.14 13.96
N TRP A 29 -19.64 9.32 14.54
CA TRP A 29 -19.44 9.48 15.98
C TRP A 29 -20.77 9.56 16.73
N PHE A 30 -20.83 8.85 17.85
CA PHE A 30 -21.89 8.96 18.85
C PHE A 30 -21.29 9.52 20.15
N GLY A 31 -21.34 10.85 20.29
CA GLY A 31 -20.66 11.55 21.38
C GLY A 31 -19.15 11.40 21.27
N SER A 32 -18.47 11.19 22.40
CA SER A 32 -17.01 11.04 22.49
C SER A 32 -16.53 9.62 22.79
N GLY A 33 -17.45 8.68 23.00
CA GLY A 33 -17.15 7.35 23.53
C GLY A 33 -17.42 6.18 22.58
N ALA A 34 -18.10 6.43 21.46
CA ALA A 34 -18.46 5.38 20.52
C ALA A 34 -18.50 5.90 19.08
N ILE A 35 -18.22 4.99 18.14
CA ILE A 35 -18.38 5.21 16.72
C ILE A 35 -19.18 4.07 16.10
N GLU A 36 -19.99 4.37 15.10
CA GLU A 36 -20.45 3.38 14.13
C GLU A 36 -19.51 3.37 12.94
N LEU A 37 -18.87 2.22 12.75
CA LEU A 37 -17.93 1.96 11.68
C LEU A 37 -18.64 1.20 10.57
N THR A 38 -18.78 1.82 9.40
CA THR A 38 -19.12 1.12 8.16
C THR A 38 -17.82 0.67 7.50
N TYR A 39 -17.70 -0.62 7.26
CA TYR A 39 -16.51 -1.22 6.68
C TYR A 39 -16.84 -2.12 5.49
N LYS A 40 -15.81 -2.42 4.70
CA LYS A 40 -15.86 -3.38 3.60
C LYS A 40 -14.86 -4.50 3.86
N ASP A 41 -15.30 -5.74 3.79
CA ASP A 41 -14.41 -6.90 3.94
C ASP A 41 -13.59 -7.18 2.66
N ALA A 42 -12.68 -8.16 2.72
CA ALA A 42 -11.87 -8.58 1.58
C ALA A 42 -12.70 -9.16 0.41
N THR A 43 -13.91 -9.64 0.66
CA THR A 43 -14.85 -10.14 -0.37
C THR A 43 -15.66 -9.02 -1.01
N GLY A 44 -15.58 -7.81 -0.46
CA GLY A 44 -16.29 -6.64 -0.89
C GLY A 44 -17.67 -6.44 -0.26
N LYS A 45 -18.05 -7.27 0.70
CA LYS A 45 -19.29 -7.12 1.46
C LYS A 45 -19.15 -5.96 2.44
N VAL A 46 -20.19 -5.14 2.51
CA VAL A 46 -20.28 -4.02 3.44
C VAL A 46 -20.96 -4.49 4.72
N GLY A 47 -20.45 -4.04 5.86
CA GLY A 47 -21.02 -4.26 7.18
C GLY A 47 -20.89 -3.02 8.05
N ASN A 48 -21.70 -2.98 9.12
CA ASN A 48 -21.65 -1.93 10.14
C ASN A 48 -21.35 -2.58 11.49
N GLU A 49 -20.54 -1.92 12.30
CA GLU A 49 -20.27 -2.32 13.68
C GLU A 49 -20.16 -1.10 14.59
N LEU A 50 -20.72 -1.21 15.78
CA LEU A 50 -20.62 -0.18 16.82
C LEU A 50 -19.39 -0.48 17.69
N LEU A 51 -18.42 0.43 17.67
CA LEU A 51 -17.17 0.32 18.41
C LEU A 51 -17.13 1.33 19.57
N TYR A 52 -16.70 0.86 20.73
CA TYR A 52 -16.51 1.66 21.94
C TYR A 52 -15.02 1.78 22.25
N ARG A 53 -14.64 2.76 23.08
CA ARG A 53 -13.23 2.99 23.46
C ARG A 53 -12.54 1.78 24.09
N ASP A 54 -13.28 0.95 24.81
CA ASP A 54 -12.75 -0.27 25.43
C ASP A 54 -12.19 -1.26 24.40
N ARG A 55 -12.66 -1.18 23.15
CA ARG A 55 -12.17 -2.01 22.04
C ARG A 55 -10.97 -1.41 21.28
N GLU A 56 -10.52 -0.19 21.61
CA GLU A 56 -9.34 0.42 20.97
C GLU A 56 -8.08 -0.46 21.12
N ALA A 57 -7.96 -1.20 22.22
CA ALA A 57 -6.84 -2.11 22.46
C ALA A 57 -6.77 -3.28 21.46
N ASP A 58 -7.93 -3.71 20.93
CA ASP A 58 -8.03 -4.79 19.95
C ASP A 58 -7.78 -4.30 18.50
N LEU A 59 -7.79 -2.98 18.29
CA LEU A 59 -7.73 -2.38 16.97
C LEU A 59 -6.29 -2.06 16.56
N GLU A 60 -5.96 -2.46 15.34
CA GLU A 60 -4.68 -2.22 14.72
C GLU A 60 -4.88 -1.70 13.29
N ILE A 61 -4.33 -0.52 12.98
CA ILE A 61 -4.29 -0.01 11.61
C ILE A 61 -3.13 -0.70 10.90
N VAL A 62 -3.46 -1.53 9.91
CA VAL A 62 -2.47 -2.36 9.20
C VAL A 62 -1.77 -1.58 8.09
N GLN A 63 -2.44 -0.56 7.53
CA GLN A 63 -1.85 0.31 6.51
C GLN A 63 -2.48 1.71 6.55
N GLU A 64 -1.68 2.71 6.87
CA GLU A 64 -1.97 4.11 6.51
C GLU A 64 -1.67 4.30 5.01
N GLY A 65 -2.69 4.11 4.18
CA GLY A 65 -2.71 4.73 2.85
C GLY A 65 -2.27 3.87 1.66
N ARG A 66 -2.90 4.25 0.54
CA ARG A 66 -2.76 3.86 -0.87
C ARG A 66 -2.25 2.43 -1.13
N PRO A 67 -3.18 1.52 -1.51
CA PRO A 67 -2.79 0.39 -2.35
C PRO A 67 -1.94 0.92 -3.51
N TRP A 68 -0.78 0.28 -3.75
CA TRP A 68 0.16 0.63 -4.83
C TRP A 68 0.96 1.92 -4.58
N SER A 69 1.19 2.29 -3.32
CA SER A 69 2.25 3.24 -3.02
C SER A 69 3.61 2.58 -3.32
N PHE A 70 4.32 3.11 -4.33
CA PHE A 70 5.73 2.77 -4.52
C PHE A 70 6.52 3.58 -3.49
N ASP A 71 6.85 2.94 -2.36
CA ASP A 71 7.61 3.50 -1.25
C ASP A 71 9.13 3.24 -1.38
N GLY A 72 9.55 2.55 -2.46
CA GLY A 72 10.94 2.30 -2.77
C GLY A 72 11.70 3.56 -3.23
N ASP A 73 13.02 3.55 -3.05
CA ASP A 73 13.89 4.62 -3.55
C ASP A 73 13.85 4.71 -5.08
N GLY A 74 13.27 5.79 -5.59
CA GLY A 74 13.16 6.05 -7.03
C GLY A 74 14.51 6.20 -7.73
N ALA A 75 15.56 6.66 -7.04
CA ALA A 75 16.89 6.75 -7.62
C ALA A 75 17.49 5.36 -7.85
N LEU A 76 17.34 4.46 -6.88
CA LEU A 76 17.76 3.07 -6.98
C LEU A 76 16.96 2.31 -8.05
N PHE A 77 15.64 2.51 -8.09
CA PHE A 77 14.78 1.91 -9.12
C PHE A 77 15.21 2.31 -10.54
N ARG A 78 15.50 3.60 -10.75
CA ARG A 78 16.00 4.10 -12.03
C ARG A 78 17.35 3.49 -12.39
N LEU A 79 18.29 3.43 -11.45
CA LEU A 79 19.62 2.87 -11.68
C LEU A 79 19.54 1.40 -12.11
N VAL A 80 18.77 0.59 -11.39
CA VAL A 80 18.60 -0.84 -11.71
C VAL A 80 17.85 -1.02 -13.04
N SER A 81 16.85 -0.18 -13.30
CA SER A 81 16.11 -0.20 -14.58
C SER A 81 17.02 0.12 -15.77
N GLU A 82 17.94 1.09 -15.66
CA GLU A 82 18.94 1.38 -16.69
C GLU A 82 19.95 0.24 -16.86
N ALA A 83 20.43 -0.35 -15.75
CA ALA A 83 21.31 -1.51 -15.80
C ALA A 83 20.63 -2.69 -16.53
N GLN A 84 19.35 -2.93 -16.25
CA GLN A 84 18.56 -3.97 -16.91
C GLN A 84 18.30 -3.66 -18.39
N ARG A 85 18.07 -2.39 -18.73
CA ARG A 85 17.94 -1.96 -20.14
C ARG A 85 19.22 -2.27 -20.92
N ILE A 86 20.39 -1.94 -20.36
CA ILE A 86 21.69 -2.24 -20.97
C ILE A 86 21.89 -3.76 -21.09
N HIS A 87 21.57 -4.50 -20.03
CA HIS A 87 21.69 -5.96 -20.01
C HIS A 87 20.86 -6.62 -21.11
N LEU A 88 19.62 -6.18 -21.33
CA LEU A 88 18.72 -6.74 -22.33
C LEU A 88 18.90 -6.15 -23.73
N ALA A 89 19.78 -5.16 -23.89
CA ALA A 89 19.91 -4.44 -25.16
C ALA A 89 20.37 -5.35 -26.31
N HIS A 90 21.12 -6.42 -26.00
CA HIS A 90 21.56 -7.42 -26.99
C HIS A 90 20.39 -8.16 -27.69
N LEU A 91 19.18 -8.16 -27.09
CA LEU A 91 18.00 -8.77 -27.72
C LEU A 91 17.46 -7.93 -28.88
N PHE A 92 17.74 -6.62 -28.89
CA PHE A 92 17.21 -5.67 -29.87
C PHE A 92 18.29 -5.18 -30.85
N ASP A 93 19.55 -5.21 -30.42
CA ASP A 93 20.71 -5.01 -31.28
C ASP A 93 21.85 -5.91 -30.76
N PRO A 94 22.10 -7.08 -31.39
CA PRO A 94 23.14 -8.01 -30.98
C PRO A 94 24.55 -7.40 -30.98
N VAL A 95 24.75 -6.28 -31.68
CA VAL A 95 26.05 -5.64 -31.92
C VAL A 95 26.13 -4.25 -31.28
N LEU A 96 25.18 -3.91 -30.40
CA LEU A 96 25.09 -2.60 -29.74
C LEU A 96 26.41 -2.18 -29.06
N ALA A 97 27.12 -3.12 -28.45
CA ALA A 97 28.39 -2.87 -27.79
C ALA A 97 29.48 -2.38 -28.76
N VAL A 98 29.47 -2.83 -30.02
CA VAL A 98 30.40 -2.36 -31.05
C VAL A 98 29.97 -0.98 -31.55
N HIS A 99 28.67 -0.77 -31.78
CA HIS A 99 28.13 0.51 -32.26
C HIS A 99 28.29 1.67 -31.28
N THR A 100 28.34 1.39 -29.98
CA THR A 100 28.51 2.40 -28.92
C THR A 100 29.95 2.52 -28.42
N SER A 101 30.85 1.65 -28.89
CA SER A 101 32.26 1.73 -28.56
C SER A 101 32.99 2.75 -29.43
N VAL A 102 33.83 3.57 -28.81
CA VAL A 102 34.81 4.41 -29.52
C VAL A 102 36.02 3.52 -29.82
N VAL A 103 35.93 2.72 -30.88
CA VAL A 103 37.06 1.91 -31.36
C VAL A 103 37.69 2.66 -32.51
N GLU A 104 38.87 3.26 -32.28
CA GLU A 104 39.75 3.74 -33.34
C GLU A 104 40.48 2.53 -33.95
N PRO A 105 40.35 2.26 -35.26
CA PRO A 105 41.14 1.24 -35.93
C PRO A 105 42.60 1.69 -36.04
N LEU A 106 43.55 0.77 -35.81
CA LEU A 106 44.99 0.94 -36.05
C LEU A 106 45.32 0.90 -37.55
#